data_AF-A0A2J8U769-F1
#
_entry.id   AF-A0A2J8U769-F1
#
_cell.length_a   1.000
_cell.length_b   1.000
_cell.length_c   1.000
_cell.angle_alpha   90.00
_cell.angle_beta   90.00
_cell.angle_gamma   90.00
#
_symmetry.space_group_name_H-M   'P 1'
#
loop_
_entity.id
_entity.type
_entity.pdbx_description
1 polymer ?
#
loop_
_entity_poly.entity_id
_entity_poly.type
_entity_poly.pdbx_seq_one_letter_code
_entity_poly.pdbx_strand_id
1 'polypeptide(L)'
;MAAIEVITSKEKEITITKANGETSVGTVRIWNETVSNLTLMALGSSAPEILLSVIEVCGHNFQAGELGPGTIVGSAAFNMFVVIAVCIYVIPAGESRKIKHLRVFFVTASWSIFAYVWLYLILAVFSPGVVQVWEALLTLVFFPVCVVFAWMADKRLLF
;
A
#
# COMPACT_ATOMS: atom_id res chain seq x y z
N MET A 1 0.51 12.79 -8.30
CA MET A 1 1.75 12.04 -8.01
C MET A 1 2.96 12.92 -7.74
N ALA A 2 3.28 13.91 -8.59
CA ALA A 2 4.46 14.78 -8.40
C ALA A 2 4.60 15.40 -6.99
N ALA A 3 3.50 15.85 -6.36
CA ALA A 3 3.54 16.40 -5.00
C ALA A 3 3.93 15.35 -3.93
N ILE A 4 3.52 14.08 -4.09
CA ILE A 4 3.85 13.00 -3.15
C ILE A 4 5.33 12.61 -3.29
N GLU A 5 5.85 12.56 -4.52
CA GLU A 5 7.28 12.31 -4.78
C GLU A 5 8.17 13.41 -4.17
N VAL A 6 7.74 14.67 -4.22
CA VAL A 6 8.46 15.79 -3.59
C VAL A 6 8.47 15.68 -2.06
N ILE A 7 7.37 15.21 -1.44
CA ILE A 7 7.30 15.05 0.02
C ILE A 7 8.15 13.87 0.49
N THR A 8 8.12 12.76 -0.27
CA THR A 8 8.76 11.50 0.10
C THR A 8 10.26 11.46 -0.24
N SER A 9 10.71 12.35 -1.13
CA SER A 9 12.13 12.56 -1.42
C SER A 9 12.84 13.54 -0.49
N LYS A 10 12.17 14.13 0.50
CA LYS A 10 12.82 15.04 1.46
C LYS A 10 13.91 14.32 2.27
N GLU A 11 15.12 14.84 2.19
CA GLU A 11 16.28 14.41 2.96
C GLU A 11 16.53 15.36 4.13
N LYS A 12 17.02 14.81 5.25
CA LYS A 12 17.47 15.56 6.42
C LYS A 12 18.95 15.26 6.62
N GLU A 13 19.75 16.31 6.69
CA GLU A 13 21.15 16.19 7.12
C GLU A 13 21.19 15.89 8.61
N ILE A 14 21.89 14.81 8.97
CA ILE A 14 22.20 14.46 10.35
C ILE A 14 23.71 14.37 10.51
N THR A 15 24.21 15.06 11.51
CA THR A 15 25.61 14.97 11.94
C THR A 15 25.75 13.77 12.87
N ILE A 16 26.40 12.71 12.39
CA ILE A 16 26.71 11.53 13.20
C ILE A 16 28.09 11.74 13.81
N THR A 17 28.15 11.93 15.12
CA THR A 17 29.41 11.96 15.87
C THR A 17 29.85 10.53 16.14
N LYS A 18 30.94 10.09 15.51
CA LYS A 18 31.53 8.77 15.76
C LYS A 18 32.23 8.76 17.13
N ALA A 19 32.46 7.57 17.69
CA ALA A 19 33.12 7.40 18.99
C ALA A 19 34.54 7.99 19.07
N ASN A 20 35.18 8.27 17.93
CA ASN A 20 36.49 8.94 17.82
C ASN A 20 36.42 10.48 17.81
N GLY A 21 35.25 11.10 17.96
CA GLY A 21 35.08 12.56 17.95
C GLY A 21 34.96 13.19 16.55
N GLU A 22 35.12 12.41 15.48
CA GLU A 22 34.87 12.87 14.10
C GLU A 22 33.37 12.97 13.82
N THR A 23 32.94 14.12 13.29
CA THR A 23 31.58 14.37 12.84
C THR A 23 31.45 14.10 11.35
N SER A 24 30.68 13.08 10.97
CA SER A 24 30.31 12.84 9.57
C SER A 24 28.89 13.33 9.33
N VAL A 25 28.71 14.28 8.41
CA VAL A 25 27.40 14.72 7.94
C VAL A 25 26.90 13.71 6.92
N GLY A 26 25.75 13.09 7.19
CA GLY A 26 25.07 12.19 6.26
C GLY A 26 23.66 12.69 5.99
N THR A 27 23.18 12.54 4.76
CA THR A 27 21.79 12.76 4.42
C THR A 27 20.99 11.48 4.64
N VAL A 28 19.87 11.55 5.36
CA VAL A 28 18.90 10.46 5.45
C VAL A 28 17.55 10.92 4.95
N ARG A 29 16.85 10.05 4.21
CA ARG A 29 15.46 10.31 3.82
C ARG A 29 14.59 10.35 5.09
N ILE A 30 13.73 11.35 5.18
CA ILE A 30 12.83 11.53 6.35
C ILE A 30 11.79 10.40 6.40
N TRP A 31 11.33 9.96 5.23
CA TRP A 31 10.34 8.89 5.10
C TRP A 31 11.01 7.55 4.83
N ASN A 32 10.53 6.49 5.48
CA ASN A 32 10.89 5.13 5.11
C ASN A 32 10.27 4.81 3.75
N GLU A 33 11.08 4.33 2.80
CA GLU A 33 10.64 4.08 1.42
C GLU A 33 9.48 3.07 1.34
N THR A 34 9.54 2.00 2.14
CA THR A 34 8.47 0.99 2.19
C THR A 34 7.16 1.60 2.67
N VAL A 35 7.20 2.35 3.78
CA VAL A 35 6.00 3.02 4.33
C VAL A 35 5.45 4.04 3.34
N SER A 36 6.32 4.88 2.76
CA SER A 36 5.95 5.89 1.77
C SER A 36 5.24 5.29 0.56
N ASN A 37 5.78 4.20 0.00
CA ASN A 37 5.23 3.55 -1.19
C ASN A 37 3.88 2.88 -0.88
N LEU A 38 3.79 2.16 0.24
CA LEU A 38 2.56 1.45 0.65
C LEU A 38 1.44 2.39 1.12
N THR A 39 1.79 3.57 1.64
CA THR A 39 0.80 4.53 2.15
C THR A 39 0.61 5.68 1.17
N LEU A 40 1.51 6.66 1.17
CA LEU A 40 1.32 7.94 0.46
C LEU A 40 1.16 7.77 -1.05
N MET A 41 1.96 6.90 -1.68
CA MET A 41 1.84 6.67 -3.13
C MET A 41 0.60 5.85 -3.47
N ALA A 42 0.41 4.69 -2.83
CA ALA A 42 -0.70 3.78 -3.13
C ALA A 42 -2.08 4.37 -2.75
N LEU A 43 -2.24 4.93 -1.55
CA LEU A 43 -3.48 5.63 -1.18
C LEU A 43 -3.71 6.85 -2.07
N GLY A 44 -2.64 7.58 -2.40
CA GLY A 44 -2.73 8.77 -3.25
C GLY A 44 -3.25 8.46 -4.65
N SER A 45 -2.87 7.32 -5.23
CA SER A 45 -3.42 6.87 -6.51
C SER A 45 -4.87 6.38 -6.42
N SER A 46 -5.26 5.79 -5.28
CA SER A 46 -6.60 5.21 -5.07
C SER A 46 -7.61 6.18 -4.41
N ALA A 47 -7.19 7.41 -4.11
CA ALA A 47 -8.04 8.41 -3.47
C ALA A 47 -9.31 8.77 -4.26
N PRO A 48 -9.28 8.89 -5.61
CA PRO A 48 -10.49 9.11 -6.40
C PRO A 48 -11.52 7.99 -6.26
N GLU A 49 -11.08 6.74 -6.26
CA GLU A 49 -11.96 5.56 -6.14
C GLU A 49 -12.59 5.46 -4.75
N ILE A 50 -11.81 5.75 -3.70
CA ILE A 50 -12.31 5.83 -2.32
C ILE A 50 -13.37 6.94 -2.20
N LEU A 51 -13.09 8.12 -2.77
CA LEU A 51 -14.02 9.24 -2.73
C LEU A 51 -15.32 8.92 -3.47
N LEU A 52 -15.24 8.30 -4.65
CA LEU A 52 -16.41 7.87 -5.41
C LEU A 52 -17.28 6.91 -4.58
N SER A 53 -16.65 5.92 -3.95
CA SER A 53 -17.33 4.93 -3.11
C SER A 53 -18.02 5.57 -1.90
N VAL A 54 -17.37 6.55 -1.26
CA VAL A 54 -17.96 7.29 -0.13
C VAL A 54 -19.14 8.15 -0.58
N ILE A 55 -19.01 8.88 -1.70
CA ILE A 55 -20.08 9.74 -2.23
C ILE A 55 -21.32 8.90 -2.58
N GLU A 56 -21.13 7.75 -3.23
CA GLU A 56 -22.23 6.86 -3.62
C GLU A 56 -22.96 6.29 -2.40
N VAL A 57 -22.22 5.75 -1.41
CA VAL A 57 -22.81 5.18 -0.19
C VAL A 57 -23.56 6.26 0.62
N CYS A 58 -22.97 7.44 0.77
CA CYS A 58 -23.63 8.56 1.46
C CYS A 58 -24.85 9.09 0.69
N GLY A 59 -24.81 9.09 -0.65
CA GLY A 59 -25.91 9.52 -1.50
C GLY A 59 -27.10 8.52 -1.51
N HIS A 60 -26.85 7.24 -1.26
CA HIS A 60 -27.85 6.16 -1.29
C HIS A 60 -28.27 5.66 0.09
N ASN A 61 -28.34 6.53 1.11
CA ASN A 61 -28.76 6.17 2.48
C ASN A 61 -27.98 4.97 3.06
N PHE A 62 -26.65 4.96 2.89
CA PHE A 62 -25.74 3.88 3.32
C PHE A 62 -25.95 2.53 2.62
N GLN A 63 -26.60 2.51 1.46
CA GLN A 63 -26.61 1.36 0.57
C GLN A 63 -25.46 1.46 -0.41
N ALA A 64 -24.66 0.38 -0.52
CA ALA A 64 -23.64 0.29 -1.54
C ALA A 64 -24.32 0.16 -2.91
N GLY A 65 -24.09 1.14 -3.80
CA GLY A 65 -24.43 0.98 -5.20
C GLY A 65 -23.41 0.08 -5.92
N GLU A 66 -23.64 -0.20 -7.20
CA GLU A 66 -22.77 -1.09 -7.97
C GLU A 66 -21.43 -0.44 -8.36
N LEU A 67 -21.37 0.90 -8.41
CA LEU A 67 -20.20 1.61 -8.94
C LEU A 67 -19.00 1.52 -8.00
N GLY A 68 -19.19 1.66 -6.69
CA GLY A 68 -18.15 1.64 -5.67
C GLY A 68 -17.42 0.29 -5.64
N PRO A 69 -18.10 -0.82 -5.30
CA PRO A 69 -17.51 -2.15 -5.30
C PRO A 69 -16.95 -2.54 -6.68
N GLY A 70 -17.67 -2.23 -7.76
CA GLY A 70 -17.23 -2.51 -9.13
C GLY A 70 -15.94 -1.78 -9.51
N THR A 71 -15.81 -0.51 -9.13
CA THR A 71 -14.61 0.30 -9.38
C THR A 71 -13.42 -0.21 -8.56
N ILE A 72 -13.62 -0.55 -7.28
CA ILE A 72 -12.55 -1.06 -6.41
C ILE A 72 -12.01 -2.39 -6.95
N VAL A 73 -12.89 -3.36 -7.24
CA VAL A 73 -12.48 -4.67 -7.75
C VAL A 73 -11.87 -4.56 -9.15
N GLY A 74 -12.47 -3.72 -10.01
CA GLY A 74 -11.95 -3.44 -11.36
C GLY A 74 -10.56 -2.82 -11.35
N SER A 75 -10.32 -1.81 -10.51
CA SER A 75 -9.01 -1.16 -10.36
C SER A 75 -7.96 -2.13 -9.83
N ALA A 76 -8.31 -2.98 -8.86
CA ALA A 76 -7.41 -4.03 -8.36
C ALA A 76 -7.02 -5.05 -9.44
N ALA A 77 -7.99 -5.52 -10.24
CA ALA A 77 -7.74 -6.42 -11.36
C ALA A 77 -6.88 -5.75 -12.45
N PHE A 78 -7.16 -4.49 -12.79
CA PHE A 78 -6.40 -3.73 -13.77
C PHE A 78 -4.94 -3.55 -13.34
N ASN A 79 -4.71 -3.22 -12.07
CA ASN A 79 -3.36 -3.10 -11.51
C ASN A 79 -2.60 -4.43 -11.53
N MET A 80 -3.26 -5.54 -11.23
CA MET A 80 -2.61 -6.85 -11.19
C MET A 80 -2.30 -7.41 -12.59
N PHE A 81 -3.16 -7.19 -13.58
CA PHE A 81 -2.96 -7.75 -14.92
C PHE A 81 -2.30 -6.76 -15.89
N VAL A 82 -2.92 -5.59 -16.08
CA VAL A 82 -2.53 -4.67 -17.15
C VAL A 82 -1.29 -3.87 -16.75
N VAL A 83 -1.29 -3.28 -15.55
CA VAL A 83 -0.14 -2.44 -15.11
C VAL A 83 1.11 -3.30 -14.98
N ILE A 84 1.03 -4.50 -14.38
CA ILE A 84 2.18 -5.42 -14.29
C ILE A 84 2.69 -5.81 -15.68
N ALA A 85 1.80 -6.13 -16.63
CA ALA A 85 2.20 -6.47 -18.00
C ALA A 85 2.97 -5.32 -18.68
N VAL A 86 2.48 -4.09 -18.55
CA VAL A 86 3.16 -2.89 -19.08
C VAL A 86 4.50 -2.66 -18.37
N CYS A 87 4.58 -2.82 -17.04
CA CYS A 87 5.83 -2.68 -16.30
C CYS A 87 6.91 -3.68 -16.75
N ILE A 88 6.53 -4.89 -17.16
CA ILE A 88 7.46 -5.90 -17.70
C ILE A 88 7.84 -5.57 -19.15
N TYR A 89 6.88 -5.16 -19.97
CA TYR A 89 7.08 -4.87 -21.39
C TYR A 89 8.03 -3.68 -21.64
N VAL A 90 8.01 -2.67 -20.77
CA VAL A 90 8.81 -1.44 -20.93
C VAL A 90 10.29 -1.63 -20.55
N ILE A 91 10.68 -2.80 -20.02
CA ILE A 91 12.08 -3.08 -19.67
C ILE A 91 12.94 -3.12 -20.95
N PRO A 92 13.99 -2.29 -21.07
CA PRO A 92 14.86 -2.27 -22.24
C PRO A 92 15.52 -3.63 -22.50
N ALA A 93 15.69 -3.96 -23.79
CA ALA A 93 16.36 -5.20 -24.19
C ALA A 93 17.79 -5.26 -23.62
N GLY A 94 18.10 -6.36 -22.92
CA GLY A 94 19.40 -6.57 -22.27
C GLY A 94 19.47 -6.12 -20.81
N GLU A 95 18.44 -5.43 -20.28
CA GLU A 95 18.34 -5.14 -18.86
C GLU A 95 17.47 -6.17 -18.12
N SER A 96 17.86 -6.49 -16.88
CA SER A 96 17.02 -7.27 -15.96
C SER A 96 16.78 -6.49 -14.67
N ARG A 97 15.53 -6.48 -14.21
CA ARG A 97 15.14 -5.84 -12.94
C ARG A 97 14.86 -6.94 -11.91
N LYS A 98 15.47 -6.83 -10.74
CA LYS A 98 15.27 -7.76 -9.61
C LYS A 98 14.63 -7.03 -8.44
N ILE A 99 13.83 -7.77 -7.66
CA ILE A 99 13.20 -7.27 -6.44
C ILE A 99 14.30 -7.05 -5.39
N LYS A 100 14.47 -5.79 -4.94
CA LYS A 100 15.50 -5.41 -3.96
C LYS A 100 15.17 -5.85 -2.52
N HIS A 101 13.90 -5.73 -2.12
CA HIS A 101 13.43 -6.00 -0.76
C HIS A 101 12.56 -7.26 -0.72
N LEU A 102 13.18 -8.43 -0.85
CA LEU A 102 12.46 -9.72 -0.87
C LEU A 102 11.62 -9.96 0.39
N ARG A 103 12.11 -9.56 1.58
CA ARG A 103 11.37 -9.72 2.84
C ARG A 103 10.08 -8.91 2.87
N VAL A 104 10.17 -7.62 2.53
CA VAL A 104 8.99 -6.75 2.42
C VAL A 104 8.03 -7.31 1.37
N PHE A 105 8.54 -7.79 0.24
CA PHE A 105 7.74 -8.43 -0.80
C PHE A 105 6.97 -9.66 -0.29
N PHE A 106 7.62 -10.56 0.46
CA PHE A 106 6.92 -11.71 1.03
C PHE A 106 5.83 -11.29 2.01
N VAL A 107 6.13 -10.33 2.91
CA VAL A 107 5.13 -9.82 3.86
C VAL A 107 3.93 -9.21 3.13
N THR A 108 4.17 -8.33 2.16
CA THR A 108 3.07 -7.68 1.41
C THR A 108 2.30 -8.67 0.53
N ALA A 109 2.98 -9.66 -0.06
CA ALA A 109 2.32 -10.73 -0.83
C ALA A 109 1.43 -11.60 0.07
N SER A 110 1.91 -11.99 1.26
CA SER A 110 1.12 -12.74 2.23
C SER A 110 -0.11 -11.96 2.68
N TRP A 111 0.05 -10.66 2.98
CA TRP A 111 -1.07 -9.79 3.34
C TRP A 111 -2.06 -9.58 2.21
N SER A 112 -1.59 -9.52 0.96
CA SER A 112 -2.45 -9.41 -0.22
C SER A 112 -3.35 -10.65 -0.36
N ILE A 113 -2.77 -11.85 -0.26
CA ILE A 113 -3.55 -13.10 -0.29
C ILE A 113 -4.53 -13.15 0.88
N PHE A 114 -4.07 -12.81 2.09
CA PHE A 114 -4.94 -12.74 3.26
C PHE A 114 -6.11 -11.76 3.06
N ALA A 115 -5.88 -10.59 2.47
CA ALA A 115 -6.93 -9.60 2.22
C ALA A 115 -8.02 -10.14 1.28
N TYR A 116 -7.65 -10.88 0.22
CA TYR A 116 -8.64 -11.51 -0.67
C TYR A 116 -9.42 -12.64 0.02
N VAL A 117 -8.74 -13.47 0.84
CA VAL A 117 -9.41 -14.50 1.64
C VAL A 117 -10.37 -13.86 2.65
N TRP A 118 -9.93 -12.80 3.34
CA TRP A 118 -10.76 -12.05 4.27
C TRP A 118 -11.98 -11.43 3.58
N LEU A 119 -11.79 -10.79 2.43
CA LEU A 119 -12.88 -10.22 1.62
C LEU A 119 -13.90 -11.29 1.22
N TYR A 120 -13.45 -12.49 0.84
CA TYR A 120 -14.33 -13.62 0.57
C TYR A 120 -15.10 -14.05 1.82
N LEU A 121 -14.44 -14.16 2.97
CA LEU A 121 -15.09 -14.58 4.22
C LEU A 121 -16.19 -13.62 4.66
N ILE A 122 -15.95 -12.30 4.61
CA ILE A 122 -16.97 -11.32 5.02
C ILE A 122 -18.18 -11.33 4.09
N LEU A 123 -17.96 -11.47 2.77
CA LEU A 123 -19.05 -11.39 1.77
C LEU A 123 -19.78 -12.71 1.53
N ALA A 124 -19.17 -13.86 1.77
CA ALA A 124 -19.74 -15.17 1.44
C ALA A 124 -20.08 -16.03 2.67
N VAL A 125 -19.39 -15.83 3.79
CA VAL A 125 -19.50 -16.72 4.97
C VAL A 125 -20.14 -16.01 6.16
N PHE A 126 -19.62 -14.85 6.57
CA PHE A 126 -20.10 -14.16 7.77
C PHE A 126 -21.39 -13.37 7.53
N SER A 127 -21.38 -12.50 6.53
CA SER A 127 -22.49 -11.59 6.23
C SER A 127 -22.79 -11.62 4.72
N PRO A 128 -23.50 -12.66 4.23
CA PRO A 128 -23.71 -12.85 2.81
C PRO A 128 -24.26 -11.61 2.09
N GLY A 129 -23.46 -11.02 1.21
CA GLY A 129 -23.83 -9.84 0.41
C GLY A 129 -23.94 -8.52 1.17
N VAL A 130 -23.57 -8.46 2.45
CA VAL A 130 -23.67 -7.23 3.26
C VAL A 130 -22.42 -7.07 4.10
N VAL A 131 -21.76 -5.90 4.03
CA VAL A 131 -20.61 -5.60 4.91
C VAL A 131 -21.11 -4.90 6.17
N GLN A 132 -20.91 -5.51 7.32
CA GLN A 132 -21.23 -4.92 8.62
C GLN A 132 -20.18 -3.90 9.03
N VAL A 133 -20.56 -2.93 9.86
CA VAL A 133 -19.67 -1.86 10.31
C VAL A 133 -18.43 -2.41 11.02
N TRP A 134 -18.56 -3.48 11.82
CA TRP A 134 -17.40 -4.06 12.50
C TRP A 134 -16.45 -4.77 11.52
N GLU A 135 -16.95 -5.39 10.44
CA GLU A 135 -16.14 -6.01 9.38
C GLU A 135 -15.36 -4.93 8.62
N ALA A 136 -16.01 -3.80 8.33
CA ALA A 136 -15.39 -2.64 7.70
C ALA A 136 -14.31 -2.00 8.59
N LEU A 137 -14.60 -1.81 9.89
CA LEU A 137 -13.64 -1.26 10.85
C LEU A 137 -12.44 -2.19 11.04
N LEU A 138 -12.67 -3.50 11.11
CA LEU A 138 -11.59 -4.48 11.22
C LEU A 138 -10.70 -4.48 9.96
N THR A 139 -11.33 -4.41 8.78
CA THR A 139 -10.62 -4.28 7.50
C THR A 139 -9.78 -2.99 7.45
N LEU A 140 -10.32 -1.88 7.96
CA LEU A 140 -9.59 -0.61 8.06
C LEU A 140 -8.38 -0.73 9.00
N VAL A 141 -8.48 -1.48 10.10
CA VAL A 141 -7.37 -1.72 11.04
C VAL A 141 -6.30 -2.64 10.47
N PHE A 142 -6.64 -3.57 9.57
CA PHE A 142 -5.64 -4.41 8.91
C PHE A 142 -4.65 -3.61 8.07
N PHE A 143 -5.05 -2.46 7.51
CA PHE A 143 -4.15 -1.61 6.74
C PHE A 143 -2.95 -1.07 7.54
N PRO A 144 -3.12 -0.32 8.67
CA PRO A 144 -1.99 0.14 9.47
C PRO A 144 -1.19 -1.02 10.07
N VAL A 145 -1.82 -2.14 10.41
CA VAL A 145 -1.10 -3.35 10.88
C VAL A 145 -0.17 -3.89 9.80
N CYS A 146 -0.64 -4.01 8.56
CA CYS A 146 0.18 -4.42 7.42
C CYS A 146 1.35 -3.44 7.19
N VAL A 147 1.10 -2.13 7.25
CA VAL A 147 2.15 -1.10 7.09
C VAL A 147 3.22 -1.21 8.17
N VAL A 148 2.82 -1.37 9.44
CA VAL A 148 3.75 -1.53 10.56
C VAL A 148 4.57 -2.82 10.40
N PHE A 149 3.94 -3.92 9.98
CA PHE A 149 4.64 -5.17 9.75
C PHE A 149 5.63 -5.08 8.57
N ALA A 150 5.23 -4.46 7.46
CA ALA A 150 6.12 -4.18 6.34
C ALA A 150 7.31 -3.30 6.75
N TRP A 151 7.07 -2.28 7.60
CA TRP A 151 8.14 -1.44 8.16
C TRP A 151 9.09 -2.22 9.06
N MET A 152 8.59 -3.11 9.93
CA MET A 152 9.42 -3.97 10.76
C MET A 152 10.30 -4.91 9.92
N ALA A 153 9.74 -5.48 8.84
CA ALA A 153 10.47 -6.33 7.90
C ALA A 153 11.56 -5.55 7.13
N ASP A 154 11.31 -4.28 6.81
CA ASP A 154 12.28 -3.41 6.14
C ASP A 154 13.44 -3.02 7.08
N LYS A 155 13.14 -2.69 8.34
CA LYS A 155 14.15 -2.35 9.37
C LYS A 155 15.01 -3.52 9.85
N ARG A 156 14.85 -4.72 9.27
CA ARG A 156 15.55 -5.96 9.67
C ARG A 156 15.32 -6.33 11.14
N LEU A 157 14.18 -5.92 11.71
CA LEU A 157 13.80 -6.30 13.08
C LEU A 157 13.22 -7.72 13.14
N LEU A 158 12.88 -8.30 11.98
CA LEU A 158 12.46 -9.68 11.83
C LEU A 158 13.33 -10.35 10.77
N PHE A 159 13.93 -11.48 11.19
CA PHE A 159 14.88 -12.41 10.54
C PHE A 159 15.46 -11.99 9.16
#